data_AF-A0A354XNR6-F1
#
_entry.id   AF-A0A354XNR6-F1
#
_cell.length_a   1.000
_cell.length_b   1.000
_cell.length_c   1.000
_cell.angle_alpha   90.00
_cell.angle_beta   90.00
_cell.angle_gamma   90.00
#
_symmetry.space_group_name_H-M   'P 1'
#
loop_
_entity.id
_entity.type
_entity.pdbx_description
1 polymer ?
#
loop_
_entity_poly.entity_id
_entity_poly.type
_entity_poly.pdbx_seq_one_letter_code
_entity_poly.pdbx_strand_id
1 'polypeptide(L)' 'LDLAGRLSARAGQGLATGLLSARLGMRAQRLCRPVAFTPEEQPKLADLRQDLWRQIKRLDKEPAPAARNSD' A
#
# COMPACT_ATOMS: atom_id res chain seq x y z
N LEU A 1 21.15 9.59 12.47
CA LEU A 1 20.26 9.96 11.34
C LEU A 1 20.28 8.94 10.20
N ASP A 2 21.38 8.23 9.95
CA ASP A 2 21.57 7.39 8.76
C ASP A 2 20.60 6.19 8.64
N LEU A 3 20.36 5.47 9.73
CA LEU A 3 19.50 4.27 9.70
C LEU A 3 18.03 4.60 9.40
N ALA A 4 17.48 5.64 10.05
CA ALA A 4 16.13 6.12 9.79
C ALA A 4 15.99 6.63 8.35
N GLY A 5 17.01 7.32 7.82
CA GLY A 5 17.03 7.76 6.43
C GLY A 5 17.00 6.60 5.43
N ARG A 6 17.82 5.56 5.66
CA ARG A 6 17.86 4.36 4.81
C ARG A 6 16.57 3.53 4.89
N LEU A 7 15.96 3.42 6.07
CA LEU A 7 14.67 2.78 6.25
C LEU A 7 13.55 3.55 5.52
N SER A 8 13.49 4.87 5.66
CA SER A 8 12.54 5.72 4.95
C SER A 8 12.71 5.65 3.43
N ALA A 9 13.95 5.63 2.95
CA ALA A 9 14.22 5.46 1.51
C ALA A 9 13.70 4.12 0.98
N ARG A 10 13.97 3.02 1.69
CA ARG A 10 13.45 1.68 1.32
C ARG A 10 11.92 1.61 1.39
N ALA A 11 11.31 2.21 2.42
CA ALA A 11 9.86 2.29 2.53
C ALA A 11 9.25 3.10 1.37
N GLY A 12 9.82 4.27 1.06
CA GLY A 12 9.38 5.10 -0.07
C GLY A 12 9.49 4.38 -1.41
N GLN A 13 10.59 3.65 -1.65
CA GLN A 13 10.76 2.83 -2.85
C GLN A 13 9.73 1.69 -2.91
N GLY A 14 9.51 0.97 -1.81
CA GLY A 14 8.51 -0.10 -1.72
C GLY A 14 7.09 0.41 -2.02
N LEU A 15 6.73 1.58 -1.47
CA LEU A 15 5.45 2.21 -1.74
C LEU A 15 5.32 2.69 -3.20
N ALA A 16 6.38 3.26 -3.78
CA ALA A 16 6.39 3.71 -5.17
C ALA A 16 6.17 2.54 -6.15
N THR A 17 6.93 1.45 -5.97
CA THR A 17 6.79 0.23 -6.77
C THR A 17 5.42 -0.42 -6.53
N GLY A 18 4.95 -0.48 -5.29
CA GLY A 18 3.64 -1.03 -4.95
C GLY A 18 2.49 -0.30 -5.63
N LEU A 19 2.52 1.04 -5.67
CA LEU A 19 1.48 1.85 -6.32
C LEU A 19 1.47 1.67 -7.85
N LEU A 20 2.65 1.53 -8.46
CA LEU A 20 2.77 1.22 -9.89
C LEU A 20 2.20 -0.17 -10.20
N SER A 21 2.55 -1.18 -9.40
CA SER A 21 2.02 -2.55 -9.53
C SER A 21 0.50 -2.58 -9.36
N ALA A 22 -0.06 -1.83 -8.40
CA ALA A 22 -1.49 -1.73 -8.22
C ALA A 22 -2.19 -1.12 -9.45
N ARG A 23 -1.58 -0.09 -10.06
CA ARG A 23 -2.09 0.50 -11.31
C ARG A 23 -2.16 -0.53 -12.44
N LEU A 24 -1.08 -1.32 -12.61
CA LEU A 24 -1.04 -2.37 -13.61
C LEU A 24 -2.07 -3.47 -13.31
N GLY A 25 -2.16 -3.91 -12.06
CA GLY A 25 -3.13 -4.90 -11.60
C GLY A 25 -4.57 -4.52 -11.92
N MET A 26 -4.97 -3.26 -11.65
CA MET A 26 -6.31 -2.78 -12.02
C MET A 26 -6.58 -2.78 -13.52
N ARG A 27 -5.55 -2.51 -14.34
CA ARG A 27 -5.69 -2.59 -15.81
C ARG A 27 -5.83 -4.05 -16.26
N ALA A 28 -5.01 -4.94 -15.71
CA ALA A 28 -5.12 -6.37 -15.97
C ALA A 28 -6.50 -6.90 -15.55
N GLN A 29 -7.02 -6.51 -14.39
CA GLN A 29 -8.37 -6.87 -13.95
C GLN A 29 -9.45 -6.42 -14.93
N ARG A 30 -9.32 -5.23 -15.54
CA ARG A 30 -10.26 -4.76 -16.56
C ARG A 30 -10.19 -5.54 -17.87
N LEU A 31 -9.01 -6.04 -18.23
CA LEU A 31 -8.81 -6.80 -19.47
C LEU A 31 -9.18 -8.27 -19.32
N CYS A 32 -8.90 -8.87 -18.16
CA CYS A 32 -9.11 -10.30 -17.92
C CYS A 32 -10.52 -10.61 -17.37
N ARG A 33 -11.32 -9.61 -16.97
CA ARG A 33 -12.67 -9.85 -16.43
C ARG A 33 -13.69 -10.01 -17.58
N PRO A 34 -14.46 -11.11 -17.62
CA PRO A 34 -15.44 -11.36 -18.68
C PRO A 34 -16.73 -10.55 -18.53
N VAL A 35 -17.00 -9.97 -17.35
CA VAL A 35 -18.20 -9.17 -17.07
C VAL A 35 -17.84 -7.69 -16.88
N ALA A 36 -18.68 -6.80 -17.41
CA ALA A 36 -18.50 -5.36 -17.30
C ALA A 36 -18.57 -4.90 -15.84
N PHE A 37 -17.76 -3.90 -15.48
CA PHE A 37 -17.86 -3.25 -14.17
C PHE A 37 -19.11 -2.37 -14.14
N THR A 38 -19.87 -2.43 -13.05
CA THR A 38 -20.81 -1.37 -12.71
C THR A 38 -20.04 -0.14 -12.22
N PRO A 39 -20.62 1.08 -12.32
CA PRO A 39 -19.96 2.30 -11.86
C PRO A 39 -19.55 2.27 -10.38
N GLU A 40 -20.28 1.54 -9.54
CA GLU A 40 -19.99 1.41 -8.11
C GLU A 40 -18.88 0.38 -7.80
N GLU A 41 -18.76 -0.68 -8.60
CA GLU A 41 -17.78 -1.76 -8.35
C GLU A 41 -16.42 -1.53 -9.01
N GLN A 42 -16.28 -0.49 -9.83
CA GLN A 42 -15.04 -0.25 -10.55
C GLN A 42 -13.92 0.17 -9.58
N PRO A 43 -12.83 -0.62 -9.43
CA PRO A 43 -11.72 -0.25 -8.57
C PRO A 43 -10.99 0.98 -9.14
N LYS A 44 -10.73 1.96 -8.28
CA LYS A 44 -9.99 3.18 -8.59
C LYS A 44 -8.72 3.26 -7.76
N LEU A 45 -7.67 3.83 -8.36
CA LEU A 45 -6.40 4.06 -7.66
C LEU A 45 -6.54 5.02 -6.47
N ALA A 46 -7.50 5.95 -6.56
CA ALA A 46 -7.75 6.94 -5.54
C ALA A 46 -8.20 6.30 -4.22
N ASP A 47 -9.04 5.28 -4.30
CA ASP A 47 -9.58 4.56 -3.13
C ASP A 47 -8.46 3.78 -2.44
N LEU A 48 -7.66 3.04 -3.22
CA LEU A 48 -6.48 2.35 -2.71
C LEU A 48 -5.50 3.30 -2.00
N ARG A 49 -5.26 4.49 -2.57
CA ARG A 49 -4.40 5.50 -1.95
C ARG A 49 -4.99 5.97 -0.61
N GLN A 50 -6.31 6.19 -0.53
CA GLN A 50 -6.94 6.58 0.73
C GLN A 50 -6.82 5.47 1.78
N ASP A 51 -7.07 4.22 1.42
CA ASP A 51 -6.97 3.09 2.34
C ASP A 51 -5.55 2.88 2.83
N LEU A 52 -4.57 3.03 1.94
CA LEU A 52 -3.15 3.00 2.28
C LEU A 52 -2.79 4.08 3.31
N TRP A 53 -3.27 5.31 3.12
CA TRP A 53 -3.07 6.39 4.11
C TRP A 53 -3.73 6.08 5.45
N ARG A 54 -4.92 5.48 5.47
CA ARG A 54 -5.58 5.05 6.71
C ARG A 54 -4.77 3.97 7.43
N GLN A 55 -4.24 3.00 6.70
CA GLN A 55 -3.40 1.94 7.25
C GLN A 55 -2.10 2.50 7.84
N ILE A 56 -1.42 3.41 7.13
CA ILE A 56 -0.21 4.07 7.63
C ILE A 56 -0.50 4.80 8.93
N LYS A 57 -1.57 5.61 8.98
CA LYS A 57 -1.99 6.30 10.21
C LYS A 57 -2.31 5.35 11.36
N ARG A 58 -2.84 4.16 11.07
CA ARG A 58 -3.12 3.13 12.08
C ARG A 58 -1.82 2.52 12.61
N LEU A 59 -0.87 2.23 11.73
CA LEU A 59 0.45 1.72 12.10
C LEU A 59 1.23 2.73 12.97
N ASP A 60 1.10 4.03 12.69
CA ASP A 60 1.70 5.07 13.53
C ASP A 60 1.06 5.14 14.94
N LYS A 61 -0.19 4.69 15.10
CA LYS A 61 -0.93 4.73 16.37
C LYS A 61 -0.71 3.49 17.23
N GLU A 62 -0.35 2.36 16.63
CA GLU A 62 -0.01 1.12 17.35
C GLU A 62 1.45 1.24 17.84
N PRO A 63 1.72 1.27 19.15
CA PRO A 63 3.10 1.21 19.62
C PRO A 63 3.69 -0.14 19.19
N ALA A 64 4.87 -0.11 18.57
CA ALA A 64 5.56 -1.30 18.08
C ALA A 64 5.53 -2.42 19.15
N PRO A 65 5.19 -3.67 18.79
CA PRO A 65 5.18 -4.77 19.75
C PRO A 65 6.59 -4.86 20.35
N ALA A 66 6.66 -4.71 21.66
CA ALA A 66 7.90 -4.73 22.44
C ALA A 66 8.74 -5.92 21.95
N ALA A 67 9.93 -5.58 21.43
CA ALA A 67 10.93 -6.56 21.02
C ALA A 67 11.23 -7.44 22.23
N ARG A 68 10.63 -8.63 22.24
CA ARG A 68 10.85 -9.68 23.23
C ARG A 68 12.13 -10.39 22.82
N ASN A 69 13.28 -9.75 23.06
CA ASN A 69 14.57 -10.40 23.00
C ASN A 69 14.94 -10.85 24.42
N SER A 70 14.83 -12.15 24.64
CA SER A 70 15.57 -12.90 25.65
C SER A 70 16.96 -13.19 25.11
N ASP A 71 17.96 -12.52 25.66
CA ASP A 71 19.31 -13.04 25.94
C ASP A 71 19.86 -12.26 27.15
#